data_AF-A0A969GYU7-F1
#
_entry.id   AF-A0A969GYU7-F1
#
_cell.length_a   1.000
_cell.length_b   1.000
_cell.length_c   1.000
_cell.angle_alpha   90.00
_cell.angle_beta   90.00
_cell.angle_gamma   90.00
#
_symmetry.space_group_name_H-M   'P 1'
#
loop_
_entity.id
_entity.type
_entity.pdbx_description
1 polymer ?
#
loop_
_entity_poly.entity_id
_entity_poly.type
_entity_poly.pdbx_seq_one_letter_code
_entity_poly.pdbx_strand_id
1 'polypeptide(L)'
;MSSLSDKTKQKTTQTRAKGSRQTENWQQYMKREFGQASLPEAVSRVLQSYPNEALETPTIVNAIFTDKMPLELRNQARDRVSNVLSVGLKDNKWYRGKKGCYSASKTAAAASMA
;
A
#
# COMPACT_ATOMS: atom_id res chain seq x y z
N MET A 1 -11.09 58.02 -0.27
CA MET A 1 -10.10 57.09 -0.85
C MET A 1 -9.97 55.92 0.09
N SER A 2 -9.99 54.66 -0.29
CA SER A 2 -10.41 53.94 -1.49
C SER A 2 -10.64 52.52 -1.00
N SER A 3 -11.67 51.88 -1.55
CA SER A 3 -12.11 50.53 -1.28
C SER A 3 -11.01 49.47 -1.40
N LEU A 4 -11.31 48.27 -0.87
CA LEU A 4 -11.18 46.93 -1.46
C LEU A 4 -11.08 45.93 -0.28
N SER A 5 -11.75 44.79 -0.17
CA SER A 5 -12.89 44.15 -0.81
C SER A 5 -13.12 42.87 0.02
N ASP A 6 -14.34 42.63 0.46
CA ASP A 6 -14.78 41.33 0.97
C ASP A 6 -14.73 40.29 -0.16
N LYS A 7 -14.08 39.15 0.06
CA LYS A 7 -14.47 37.90 -0.60
C LYS A 7 -14.13 36.67 0.23
N THR A 8 -15.11 36.30 1.05
CA THR A 8 -15.54 34.92 1.34
C THR A 8 -14.92 33.84 0.44
N LYS A 9 -14.18 32.89 1.03
CA LYS A 9 -14.23 31.48 0.62
C LYS A 9 -14.21 30.58 1.85
N GLN A 10 -15.35 29.93 2.04
CA GLN A 10 -15.65 28.96 3.07
C GLN A 10 -14.84 27.67 2.91
N LYS A 11 -14.66 27.02 4.07
CA LYS A 11 -14.61 25.57 4.31
C LYS A 11 -13.58 24.75 3.54
N THR A 12 -12.59 24.26 4.29
CA THR A 12 -12.54 22.80 4.54
C THR A 12 -11.92 22.52 5.89
N THR A 13 -12.76 22.51 6.92
CA THR A 13 -12.51 21.75 8.13
C THR A 13 -12.30 20.30 7.71
N GLN A 14 -11.06 19.79 7.80
CA GLN A 14 -10.75 18.37 7.62
C GLN A 14 -11.31 17.59 8.82
N THR A 15 -12.62 17.44 8.86
CA THR A 15 -13.32 16.52 9.75
C THR A 15 -13.80 15.35 8.91
N ARG A 16 -13.05 14.24 9.02
CA ARG A 16 -13.48 12.83 8.89
C ARG A 16 -14.75 12.62 8.06
N ALA A 17 -14.64 12.68 6.73
CA ALA A 17 -15.67 12.14 5.86
C ALA A 17 -15.41 10.64 5.64
N LYS A 18 -16.06 9.83 6.49
CA LYS A 18 -16.33 8.40 6.27
C LYS A 18 -17.29 8.29 5.08
N GLY A 19 -16.78 8.59 3.89
CA GLY A 19 -17.52 8.54 2.63
C GLY A 19 -17.31 7.17 1.99
N SER A 20 -18.31 6.30 2.13
CA SER A 20 -18.73 5.26 1.19
C SER A 20 -17.69 4.81 0.15
N ARG A 21 -16.57 4.23 0.58
CA ARG A 21 -15.90 3.23 -0.26
C ARG A 21 -16.58 1.93 0.06
N GLN A 22 -17.15 1.25 -0.94
CA GLN A 22 -17.38 -0.19 -0.85
C GLN A 22 -16.18 -0.75 -0.09
N THR A 23 -16.41 -1.32 1.09
CA THR A 23 -15.35 -2.07 1.78
C THR A 23 -14.99 -3.16 0.80
N GLU A 24 -13.91 -2.96 0.04
CA GLU A 24 -13.55 -3.90 -0.99
C GLU A 24 -13.39 -5.24 -0.27
N ASN A 25 -14.14 -6.25 -0.70
CA ASN A 25 -14.41 -7.46 0.08
C ASN A 25 -13.12 -8.20 0.47
N TRP A 26 -12.00 -7.89 -0.19
CA TRP A 26 -10.69 -8.44 0.13
C TRP A 26 -10.10 -7.96 1.48
N GLN A 27 -10.47 -6.78 1.99
CA GLN A 27 -9.88 -6.22 3.23
C GLN A 27 -10.15 -7.09 4.46
N GLN A 28 -11.30 -7.76 4.53
CA GLN A 28 -11.66 -8.63 5.66
C GLN A 28 -10.76 -9.87 5.78
N TYR A 29 -10.03 -10.21 4.71
CA TYR A 29 -9.11 -11.34 4.66
C TYR A 29 -7.66 -10.91 4.92
N MET A 30 -7.40 -9.66 5.31
CA MET A 30 -6.09 -9.30 5.84
C MET A 30 -5.86 -10.07 7.15
N LYS A 31 -4.65 -10.61 7.34
CA LYS A 31 -4.29 -11.26 8.60
C LYS A 31 -4.48 -10.30 9.76
N ARG A 32 -4.80 -10.83 10.95
CA ARG A 32 -5.12 -10.00 12.13
C ARG A 32 -4.01 -9.00 12.48
N GLU A 33 -2.76 -9.37 12.26
CA GLU A 33 -1.59 -8.50 12.46
C GLU A 33 -1.65 -7.20 11.62
N PHE A 34 -2.39 -7.22 10.51
CA PHE A 34 -2.62 -6.09 9.61
C PHE A 34 -4.06 -5.57 9.63
N GLY A 35 -4.97 -6.16 10.42
CA GLY A 35 -6.41 -5.83 10.39
C GLY A 35 -6.75 -4.38 10.80
N GLN A 36 -5.85 -3.69 11.51
CA GLN A 36 -5.96 -2.26 11.82
C GLN A 36 -5.08 -1.38 10.92
N ALA A 37 -4.21 -1.98 10.10
CA ALA A 37 -3.28 -1.27 9.24
C ALA A 37 -3.92 -1.03 7.85
N SER A 38 -3.54 0.08 7.22
CA SER A 38 -3.87 0.28 5.80
C SER A 38 -3.06 -0.66 4.92
N LEU A 39 -3.54 -1.01 3.72
CA LEU A 39 -2.79 -1.85 2.77
C LEU A 39 -1.34 -1.37 2.52
N PRO A 40 -1.06 -0.07 2.27
CA PRO A 40 0.33 0.41 2.13
C PRO A 40 1.16 0.22 3.39
N GLU A 41 0.55 0.35 4.57
CA GLU A 41 1.25 0.11 5.83
C GLU A 41 1.53 -1.38 6.04
N ALA A 42 0.59 -2.26 5.70
CA ALA A 42 0.80 -3.71 5.73
C ALA A 42 1.93 -4.14 4.77
N VAL A 43 1.94 -3.61 3.54
CA VAL A 43 3.02 -3.83 2.57
C VAL A 43 4.36 -3.35 3.13
N SER A 44 4.41 -2.15 3.71
CA SER A 44 5.62 -1.60 4.32
C SER A 44 6.13 -2.49 5.46
N ARG A 45 5.24 -2.95 6.36
CA ARG A 45 5.61 -3.84 7.46
C ARG A 45 6.17 -5.17 6.95
N VAL A 46 5.54 -5.77 5.93
CA VAL A 46 6.06 -7.00 5.31
C VAL A 46 7.46 -6.76 4.73
N LEU A 47 7.67 -5.71 3.94
CA LEU A 47 9.01 -5.43 3.39
C LEU A 47 10.05 -5.15 4.49
N GLN A 48 9.66 -4.52 5.59
CA GLN A 48 10.53 -4.25 6.74
C GLN A 48 10.85 -5.50 7.56
N SER A 49 9.97 -6.51 7.58
CA SER A 49 10.25 -7.81 8.21
C SER A 49 11.33 -8.60 7.46
N TYR A 50 11.56 -8.30 6.19
CA TYR A 50 12.57 -8.95 5.34
C TYR A 50 13.53 -7.90 4.75
N PRO A 51 14.29 -7.17 5.58
CA PRO A 51 15.07 -6.01 5.13
C PRO A 51 16.26 -6.37 4.22
N ASN A 52 16.68 -7.64 4.25
CA ASN A 52 17.79 -8.20 3.48
C ASN A 52 17.34 -9.00 2.26
N GLU A 53 16.03 -9.11 2.02
CA GLU A 53 15.47 -9.91 0.95
C GLU A 53 14.58 -9.07 0.03
N ALA A 54 14.47 -9.48 -1.23
CA ALA A 54 13.52 -8.92 -2.17
C ALA A 54 12.37 -9.90 -2.37
N LEU A 55 11.16 -9.48 -2.03
CA LEU A 55 9.97 -10.32 -2.07
C LEU A 55 9.18 -10.09 -3.36
N GLU A 56 8.72 -11.16 -3.98
CA GLU A 56 7.80 -11.09 -5.11
C GLU A 56 6.39 -10.64 -4.66
N THR A 57 5.64 -9.98 -5.54
CA THR A 57 4.24 -9.61 -5.29
C THR A 57 3.38 -10.76 -4.74
N PRO A 58 3.37 -11.99 -5.31
CA PRO A 58 2.63 -13.12 -4.73
C PRO A 58 3.04 -13.43 -3.29
N THR A 59 4.33 -13.37 -2.96
CA THR A 59 4.83 -13.58 -1.61
C THR A 59 4.33 -12.51 -0.64
N ILE A 60 4.33 -11.24 -1.06
CA ILE A 60 3.80 -10.12 -0.27
C ILE A 60 2.29 -10.29 -0.04
N VAL A 61 1.53 -10.69 -1.06
CA VAL A 61 0.10 -10.98 -0.93
C VAL A 61 -0.13 -12.11 0.08
N ASN A 62 0.64 -13.20 0.01
CA ASN A 62 0.53 -14.33 0.94
C ASN A 62 0.95 -13.97 2.38
N ALA A 63 1.84 -13.00 2.53
CA ALA A 63 2.23 -12.46 3.83
C ALA A 63 1.07 -11.67 4.45
N ILE A 64 0.36 -10.84 3.67
CA ILE A 64 -0.69 -9.92 4.16
C ILE A 64 -2.05 -10.60 4.33
N PHE A 65 -2.42 -11.50 3.41
CA PHE A 65 -3.77 -12.06 3.33
C PHE A 65 -3.82 -13.51 3.82
N THR A 66 -4.99 -13.93 4.29
CA THR A 66 -5.23 -15.34 4.65
C THR A 66 -5.39 -16.19 3.40
N ASP A 67 -4.96 -17.45 3.45
CA ASP A 67 -5.14 -18.40 2.34
C ASP A 67 -6.61 -18.82 2.12
N LYS A 68 -7.49 -18.58 3.11
CA LYS A 68 -8.95 -18.82 3.00
C LYS A 68 -9.67 -17.82 2.07
N MET A 69 -8.94 -16.89 1.46
CA MET A 69 -9.50 -15.88 0.57
C MET A 69 -9.88 -16.51 -0.79
N PRO A 70 -11.10 -16.27 -1.30
CA PRO A 70 -11.49 -16.67 -2.65
C PRO A 70 -10.54 -16.13 -3.72
N LEU A 71 -10.28 -16.92 -4.77
CA LEU A 71 -9.32 -16.58 -5.83
C LEU A 71 -9.60 -15.22 -6.49
N GLU A 72 -10.87 -14.91 -6.75
CA GLU A 72 -11.27 -13.64 -7.36
C GLU A 72 -10.88 -12.43 -6.49
N LEU A 73 -11.14 -12.52 -5.18
CA LEU A 73 -10.74 -11.49 -4.22
C LEU A 73 -9.22 -11.43 -4.05
N ARG A 74 -8.53 -12.56 -4.15
CA ARG A 74 -7.06 -12.63 -4.11
C ARG A 74 -6.42 -11.94 -5.30
N ASN A 75 -7.01 -12.08 -6.48
CA ASN A 75 -6.59 -11.38 -7.69
C ASN A 75 -6.81 -9.86 -7.55
N GLN A 76 -7.96 -9.43 -7.02
CA GLN A 76 -8.21 -8.01 -6.72
C GLN A 76 -7.22 -7.46 -5.69
N ALA A 77 -6.98 -8.19 -4.59
CA ALA A 77 -6.02 -7.82 -3.56
C ALA A 77 -4.61 -7.69 -4.12
N ARG A 78 -4.20 -8.64 -4.97
CA ARG A 78 -2.91 -8.62 -5.68
C ARG A 78 -2.77 -7.38 -6.56
N ASP A 79 -3.80 -7.03 -7.33
CA ASP A 79 -3.80 -5.82 -8.16
C ASP A 79 -3.62 -4.56 -7.30
N ARG A 80 -4.35 -4.48 -6.17
CA ARG A 80 -4.18 -3.38 -5.19
C ARG A 80 -2.78 -3.33 -4.60
N VAL A 81 -2.21 -4.47 -4.22
CA VAL A 81 -0.83 -4.55 -3.74
C VAL A 81 0.15 -4.09 -4.82
N SER A 82 -0.04 -4.50 -6.07
CA SER A 82 0.79 -4.06 -7.21
C SER A 82 0.73 -2.54 -7.41
N ASN A 83 -0.46 -1.94 -7.32
CA ASN A 83 -0.62 -0.50 -7.41
C ASN A 83 0.06 0.22 -6.24
N VAL A 84 -0.12 -0.27 -5.01
CA VAL A 84 0.57 0.24 -3.82
C VAL A 84 2.08 0.20 -4.04
N LEU A 85 2.62 -0.98 -4.40
CA LEU A 85 4.04 -1.18 -4.69
C LEU A 85 4.55 -0.20 -5.76
N SER A 86 3.79 0.01 -6.82
CA SER A 86 4.14 0.96 -7.88
C SER A 86 4.15 2.41 -7.40
N VAL A 87 3.21 2.81 -6.53
CA VAL A 87 3.16 4.15 -5.94
C VAL A 87 4.31 4.35 -4.96
N GLY A 88 4.60 3.39 -4.09
CA GLY A 88 5.70 3.52 -3.13
C GLY A 88 7.09 3.49 -3.77
N LEU A 89 7.24 2.88 -4.96
CA LEU A 89 8.46 3.03 -5.76
C LEU A 89 8.67 4.48 -6.20
N LYS A 90 7.60 5.15 -6.65
CA LYS A 90 7.66 6.57 -7.07
C LYS A 90 7.95 7.49 -5.89
N ASP A 91 7.45 7.14 -4.71
CA ASP A 91 7.65 7.87 -3.46
C ASP A 91 8.98 7.52 -2.76
N ASN A 92 9.83 6.69 -3.37
CA ASN A 92 11.10 6.20 -2.79
C ASN A 92 10.95 5.50 -1.42
N LYS A 93 9.79 4.90 -1.13
CA LYS A 93 9.55 4.15 0.12
C LYS A 93 10.20 2.77 0.13
N TRP A 94 10.38 2.18 -1.04
CA TRP A 94 11.01 0.88 -1.25
C TRP A 94 11.63 0.81 -2.64
N TYR A 95 12.35 -0.27 -2.90
CA TYR A 95 13.14 -0.47 -4.10
C TYR A 95 12.69 -1.71 -4.86
N ARG A 96 12.75 -1.65 -6.19
CA ARG A 96 12.41 -2.77 -7.06
C ARG A 96 13.67 -3.60 -7.34
N GLY A 97 13.58 -4.90 -7.11
CA GLY A 97 14.59 -5.90 -7.47
C GLY A 97 14.36 -6.49 -8.87
N LYS A 98 15.05 -7.60 -9.17
CA LYS A 98 14.88 -8.35 -10.43
C LYS A 98 13.49 -9.00 -10.47
N LYS A 99 12.98 -9.26 -11.68
CA LYS A 99 11.73 -10.04 -11.91
C LYS A 99 10.45 -9.54 -11.20
N GLY A 100 10.40 -8.29 -10.74
CA GLY A 100 9.23 -7.78 -10.01
C GLY A 100 9.24 -8.12 -8.51
N CYS A 101 10.43 -8.32 -7.93
CA CYS A 101 10.62 -8.34 -6.49
C CYS A 101 10.72 -6.91 -5.93
N TYR A 102 10.44 -6.76 -4.64
CA TYR A 102 10.47 -5.49 -3.92
C TYR A 102 11.16 -5.67 -2.57
N SER A 103 11.92 -4.67 -2.14
CA SER A 103 12.58 -4.67 -0.84
C SER A 103 12.55 -3.30 -0.19
N ALA A 104 12.55 -3.26 1.14
CA ALA A 104 12.72 -2.01 1.90
C ALA A 104 14.08 -1.36 1.66
N SER A 105 15.10 -2.14 1.27
CA SER A 105 16.49 -1.66 1.12
C SER A 105 16.96 -1.74 -0.32
N LYS A 106 17.67 -0.70 -0.78
CA LYS A 106 18.28 -0.68 -2.12
C LYS A 106 19.30 -1.82 -2.30
N THR A 107 20.05 -2.14 -1.24
CA THR A 107 21.04 -3.22 -1.23
C THR A 107 20.41 -4.58 -1.47
N ALA A 108 19.32 -4.91 -0.76
CA ALA A 108 18.61 -6.17 -0.92
C ALA A 108 17.92 -6.26 -2.30
N ALA A 109 17.35 -5.16 -2.78
CA ALA A 109 16.84 -5.08 -4.15
C ALA A 109 17.95 -5.33 -5.18
N ALA A 110 19.14 -4.74 -5.02
CA ALA A 110 20.29 -4.96 -5.90
C ALA A 110 20.86 -6.39 -5.78
N ALA A 111 20.86 -6.99 -4.59
CA ALA A 111 21.30 -8.36 -4.37
C ALA A 111 20.44 -9.37 -5.15
N SER A 112 19.14 -9.09 -5.31
CA SER A 112 18.26 -9.90 -6.17
C SER A 112 18.55 -9.76 -7.68
N MET A 113 19.34 -8.75 -8.09
CA MET A 113 19.70 -8.47 -9.49
C MET A 113 20.98 -9.17 -9.95
N ALA A 114 21.89 -9.47 -9.03
CA ALA A 114 23.08 -10.28 -9.27
C ALA A 114 22.70 -11.67 -9.80
#